data_AF-A0A1Z4QZH0-F1
#
_entry.id   AF-A0A1Z4QZH0-F1
#
_cell.length_a   1.000
_cell.length_b   1.000
_cell.length_c   1.000
_cell.angle_alpha   90.00
_cell.angle_beta   90.00
_cell.angle_gamma   90.00
#
_symmetry.space_group_name_H-M   'P 1'
#
loop_
_entity.id
_entity.type
_entity.pdbx_description
1 polymer ?
#
loop_
_entity_poly.entity_id
_entity_poly.type
_entity_poly.pdbx_seq_one_letter_code
_entity_poly.pdbx_strand_id
1 'polypeptide(L)'
;MGIQGDAKKNYRYIISRFSNVVFSSLPSLFSLLLPLNTQHSQIFMIGKRLEQYTIKHPQQVLLVTVEINDEEDQIAIFKGFSSSLVRPTNFDPDVPVLPDDAKVLSIDIVASPYNPDAPRYLEQNLSWDIMQVRLSNLGM
;
A
#
# COMPACT_ATOMS: atom_id res chain seq x y z
N MET A 1 -38.24 25.88 -4.47
CA MET A 1 -37.21 26.40 -5.40
C MET A 1 -35.95 26.63 -4.59
N GLY A 2 -34.81 26.09 -5.01
CA GLY A 2 -33.53 26.49 -4.45
C GLY A 2 -32.69 25.31 -4.01
N ILE A 3 -31.59 25.10 -4.72
CA ILE A 3 -30.31 24.75 -4.10
C ILE A 3 -29.24 25.49 -4.92
N GLN A 4 -28.86 26.66 -4.43
CA GLN A 4 -27.50 27.19 -4.57
C GLN A 4 -26.86 26.80 -3.22
N GLY A 5 -25.99 25.79 -3.19
CA GLY A 5 -24.55 26.00 -3.18
C GLY A 5 -24.10 26.51 -1.80
N ASP A 6 -23.36 25.72 -1.03
CA ASP A 6 -21.92 25.99 -0.85
C ASP A 6 -21.22 24.97 0.04
N ALA A 7 -19.91 24.95 -0.16
CA ALA A 7 -18.92 24.04 0.37
C ALA A 7 -18.66 24.17 1.88
N LYS A 8 -17.99 23.13 2.40
CA LYS A 8 -17.20 23.09 3.64
C LYS A 8 -17.95 23.29 4.96
N LYS A 9 -17.97 22.21 5.76
CA LYS A 9 -18.06 22.08 7.24
C LYS A 9 -18.98 20.89 7.55
N ASN A 10 -18.78 20.04 8.53
CA ASN A 10 -17.74 19.88 9.52
C ASN A 10 -17.99 18.50 10.18
N TYR A 11 -16.92 17.71 10.29
CA TYR A 11 -16.50 17.02 11.51
C TYR A 11 -17.51 16.31 12.42
N ARG A 12 -17.26 14.99 12.56
CA ARG A 12 -17.25 14.25 13.85
C ARG A 12 -18.48 14.42 14.74
N TYR A 13 -19.50 13.57 14.58
CA TYR A 13 -20.41 13.21 15.68
C TYR A 13 -21.12 11.88 15.35
N ILE A 14 -20.61 10.76 15.88
CA ILE A 14 -21.47 9.74 16.50
C ILE A 14 -20.83 9.43 17.85
N ILE A 15 -21.45 9.98 18.90
CA ILE A 15 -20.96 10.01 20.28
C ILE A 15 -21.53 8.83 21.10
N SER A 16 -20.71 8.42 22.07
CA SER A 16 -20.96 7.54 23.21
C SER A 16 -22.24 7.79 24.05
N ARG A 17 -22.75 6.75 24.72
CA ARG A 17 -22.90 6.59 26.20
C ARG A 17 -24.09 5.69 26.57
N PHE A 18 -23.84 4.70 27.43
CA PHE A 18 -24.69 4.39 28.58
C PHE A 18 -23.81 3.83 29.72
N SER A 19 -24.24 4.08 30.96
CA SER A 19 -23.42 4.21 32.17
C SER A 19 -23.56 3.02 33.15
N ASN A 20 -22.48 2.73 33.88
CA ASN A 20 -22.33 2.22 35.27
C ASN A 20 -23.26 1.13 35.85
N VAL A 21 -22.67 -0.03 36.21
CA VAL A 21 -22.91 -0.76 37.48
C VAL A 21 -21.57 -1.32 37.98
N VAL A 22 -21.27 -1.12 39.27
CA VAL A 22 -20.09 -1.61 40.00
C VAL A 22 -20.43 -2.97 40.64
N PHE A 23 -19.58 -3.99 40.47
CA PHE A 23 -19.43 -5.08 41.45
C PHE A 23 -17.99 -5.60 41.46
N SER A 24 -17.49 -5.78 42.68
CA SER A 24 -16.15 -6.14 43.10
C SER A 24 -15.90 -7.65 43.16
N SER A 25 -14.79 -8.14 42.61
CA SER A 25 -13.91 -9.17 43.22
C SER A 25 -12.64 -9.40 42.37
N LEU A 26 -11.48 -9.43 43.02
CA LEU A 26 -10.18 -9.87 42.48
C LEU A 26 -10.01 -11.40 42.72
N PRO A 27 -9.16 -12.16 41.99
CA PRO A 27 -7.79 -11.76 41.66
C PRO A 27 -7.28 -12.04 40.23
N SER A 28 -6.25 -11.26 39.90
CA SER A 28 -5.27 -11.42 38.84
C SER A 28 -4.68 -12.84 38.80
N LEU A 29 -5.05 -13.65 37.79
CA LEU A 29 -4.27 -14.78 37.27
C LEU A 29 -4.72 -15.12 35.83
N PHE A 30 -4.66 -14.15 34.91
CA PHE A 30 -4.77 -14.43 33.47
C PHE A 30 -3.57 -13.84 32.72
N SER A 31 -2.37 -14.12 33.25
CA SER A 31 -1.08 -13.78 32.64
C SER A 31 -0.32 -15.03 32.19
N LEU A 32 -1.02 -16.03 31.65
CA LEU A 32 -0.40 -17.29 31.18
C LEU A 32 -1.04 -17.79 29.89
N LEU A 33 -0.83 -17.02 28.81
CA LEU A 33 -0.35 -17.46 27.49
C LEU A 33 -0.43 -16.24 26.56
N LEU A 34 0.56 -15.35 26.65
CA LEU A 34 0.89 -14.54 25.48
C LEU A 34 1.52 -15.51 24.47
N PRO A 35 0.94 -15.75 23.28
CA PRO A 35 1.78 -16.18 22.18
C PRO A 35 2.82 -15.07 21.99
N LEU A 36 4.07 -15.40 22.30
CA LEU A 36 5.22 -14.60 21.91
C LEU A 36 5.09 -14.33 20.41
N ASN A 37 5.29 -13.07 20.05
CA ASN A 37 5.68 -12.64 18.73
C ASN A 37 4.59 -12.64 17.64
N THR A 38 3.65 -11.70 17.78
CA THR A 38 2.95 -11.15 16.61
C THR A 38 3.40 -9.70 16.36
N GLN A 39 4.72 -9.48 16.26
CA GLN A 39 5.29 -8.23 15.74
C GLN A 39 5.64 -8.34 14.24
N HIS A 40 4.92 -9.20 13.50
CA HIS A 40 5.16 -9.39 12.06
C HIS A 40 3.89 -9.72 11.28
N SER A 41 2.76 -9.06 11.59
CA SER A 41 1.48 -9.39 10.92
C SER A 41 0.75 -8.21 10.28
N GLN A 42 1.25 -6.98 10.30
CA GLN A 42 0.63 -5.87 9.57
C GLN A 42 1.67 -4.80 9.20
N ILE A 43 2.76 -5.19 8.55
CA ILE A 43 3.60 -4.22 7.83
C ILE A 43 3.01 -4.14 6.42
N PHE A 44 2.74 -2.92 5.98
CA PHE A 44 2.02 -2.62 4.74
C PHE A 44 2.83 -3.14 3.54
N MET A 45 2.45 -4.30 2.99
CA MET A 45 3.09 -4.87 1.80
C MET A 45 2.74 -4.06 0.54
N ILE A 46 3.33 -2.87 0.37
CA ILE A 46 3.11 -1.97 -0.78
C ILE A 46 3.26 -2.76 -2.08
N GLY A 47 4.33 -3.57 -2.18
CA GLY A 47 4.58 -4.44 -3.34
C GLY A 47 3.42 -5.38 -3.64
N LYS A 48 2.86 -6.04 -2.62
CA LYS A 48 1.73 -6.96 -2.81
C LYS A 48 0.47 -6.27 -3.33
N ARG A 49 0.17 -5.06 -2.85
CA ARG A 49 -0.99 -4.28 -3.34
C ARG A 49 -0.80 -3.86 -4.80
N LEU A 50 0.41 -3.48 -5.19
CA LEU A 50 0.74 -3.15 -6.57
C LEU A 50 0.78 -4.39 -7.49
N GLU A 51 1.26 -5.53 -7.00
CA GLU A 51 1.17 -6.82 -7.68
C GLU A 51 -0.28 -7.20 -7.96
N GLN A 52 -1.16 -7.12 -6.94
CA GLN A 52 -2.60 -7.36 -7.10
C GLN A 52 -3.26 -6.40 -8.09
N TYR A 53 -2.85 -5.13 -8.10
CA TYR A 53 -3.32 -4.16 -9.08
C TYR A 53 -2.99 -4.62 -10.51
N THR A 54 -1.74 -5.03 -10.77
CA THR A 54 -1.32 -5.44 -12.13
C THR A 54 -1.93 -6.77 -12.58
N ILE A 55 -2.39 -7.63 -11.66
CA ILE A 55 -3.22 -8.81 -11.99
C ILE A 55 -4.58 -8.37 -12.56
N LYS A 56 -5.22 -7.35 -11.94
CA LYS A 56 -6.51 -6.80 -12.41
C LYS A 56 -6.37 -5.92 -13.65
N HIS A 57 -5.17 -5.37 -13.89
CA HIS A 57 -4.85 -4.50 -15.03
C HIS A 57 -3.73 -5.09 -15.91
N PRO A 58 -3.94 -6.24 -16.58
CA PRO A 58 -2.88 -6.96 -17.32
C PRO A 58 -2.36 -6.22 -18.57
N GLN A 59 -2.98 -5.10 -18.92
CA GLN A 59 -2.58 -4.22 -20.01
C GLN A 59 -1.54 -3.16 -19.56
N GLN A 60 -1.27 -3.11 -18.25
CA GLN A 60 -0.44 -2.08 -17.62
C GLN A 60 0.78 -2.71 -16.97
N VAL A 61 1.90 -1.99 -17.05
CA VAL A 61 3.10 -2.23 -16.25
C VAL A 61 3.29 -0.99 -15.37
N LEU A 62 3.59 -1.22 -14.10
CA LEU A 62 3.95 -0.13 -13.20
C LEU A 62 5.47 -0.03 -13.17
N LEU A 63 5.99 1.18 -13.35
CA LEU A 63 7.39 1.50 -13.05
C LEU A 63 7.38 2.31 -11.76
N VAL A 64 7.89 1.71 -10.68
CA VAL A 64 7.88 2.27 -9.34
C VAL A 64 9.29 2.73 -9.02
N THR A 65 9.49 4.03 -8.92
CA THR A 65 10.76 4.62 -8.47
C THR A 65 10.72 4.69 -6.96
N VAL A 66 11.73 4.09 -6.31
CA VAL A 66 11.82 4.00 -4.86
C VAL A 66 13.20 4.40 -4.37
N GLU A 67 13.25 4.84 -3.12
CA GLU A 67 14.48 5.06 -2.36
C GLU A 67 14.58 3.98 -1.28
N ILE A 68 15.68 3.22 -1.31
CA ILE A 68 16.01 2.17 -0.34
C ILE A 68 17.43 2.43 0.15
N ASN A 69 17.62 2.64 1.45
CA ASN A 69 18.91 3.01 2.04
C ASN A 69 19.60 4.20 1.33
N ASP A 70 18.84 5.27 1.06
CA ASP A 70 19.30 6.48 0.36
C ASP A 70 19.76 6.27 -1.10
N GLU A 71 19.47 5.11 -1.68
CA GLU A 71 19.78 4.79 -3.06
C GLU A 71 18.48 4.57 -3.86
N GLU A 72 18.40 5.22 -5.02
CA GLU A 72 17.27 5.08 -5.93
C GLU A 72 17.30 3.72 -6.65
N ASP A 73 16.15 3.08 -6.75
CA ASP A 73 15.91 1.92 -7.59
C ASP A 73 14.59 2.09 -8.35
N GLN A 74 14.49 1.43 -9.50
CA GLN A 74 13.27 1.36 -10.27
C GLN A 74 12.80 -0.08 -10.36
N ILE A 75 11.58 -0.32 -9.91
CA ILE A 75 10.95 -1.65 -9.86
C ILE A 75 9.83 -1.70 -10.89
N ALA A 76 9.94 -2.63 -11.84
CA ALA A 76 8.86 -2.97 -12.76
C ALA A 76 7.92 -3.99 -12.12
N ILE A 77 6.62 -3.70 -12.13
CA ILE A 77 5.58 -4.62 -11.63
C ILE A 77 4.62 -4.95 -12.77
N PHE A 78 4.45 -6.24 -13.07
CA PHE A 78 3.60 -6.73 -14.15
C PHE A 78 2.98 -8.08 -13.83
N LYS A 79 1.65 -8.19 -14.02
CA LYS A 79 0.87 -9.42 -13.83
C LYS A 79 1.15 -10.15 -12.52
N GLY A 80 1.36 -9.41 -11.43
CA GLY A 80 1.60 -9.97 -10.10
C GLY A 80 3.06 -10.29 -9.79
N PHE A 81 4.01 -9.92 -10.65
CA PHE A 81 5.44 -10.10 -10.42
C PHE A 81 6.13 -8.75 -10.36
N SER A 82 7.11 -8.63 -9.46
CA SER A 82 7.96 -7.43 -9.30
C SER A 82 9.40 -7.78 -9.66
N SER A 83 10.10 -6.89 -10.37
CA SER A 83 11.52 -7.02 -10.71
C SER A 83 12.20 -5.66 -10.62
N SER A 84 13.35 -5.59 -9.94
CA SER A 84 14.24 -4.42 -10.05
C SER A 84 14.79 -4.33 -11.47
N LEU A 85 14.95 -3.12 -11.98
CA LEU A 85 15.56 -2.80 -13.28
C LEU A 85 17.00 -2.29 -13.14
N VAL A 86 17.41 -1.84 -11.95
CA VAL A 86 18.75 -1.27 -11.70
C VAL A 86 19.62 -2.25 -10.91
N ARG A 87 19.03 -2.97 -9.95
CA ARG A 87 19.76 -3.92 -9.09
C ARG A 87 19.58 -5.35 -9.57
N PRO A 88 20.62 -6.20 -9.45
CA PRO A 88 20.43 -7.64 -9.58
C PRO A 88 19.42 -8.10 -8.52
N THR A 89 18.38 -8.80 -8.97
CA THR A 89 17.37 -9.38 -8.08
C THR A 89 18.06 -10.27 -7.05
N ASN A 90 17.77 -10.07 -5.76
CA ASN A 90 18.24 -11.00 -4.73
C ASN A 90 17.72 -12.40 -5.08
N PHE A 91 18.61 -13.39 -5.11
CA PHE A 91 18.26 -14.75 -5.53
C PHE A 91 17.37 -15.47 -4.50
N ASP A 92 17.29 -14.92 -3.28
CA ASP A 92 16.40 -15.41 -2.24
C ASP A 92 14.94 -15.05 -2.55
N PRO A 93 14.08 -16.03 -2.88
CA PRO A 93 12.68 -15.80 -3.22
C PRO A 93 11.84 -15.31 -2.03
N ASP A 94 12.35 -15.42 -0.80
CA ASP A 94 11.65 -14.98 0.41
C ASP A 94 11.90 -13.48 0.71
N VAL A 95 12.81 -12.82 -0.01
CA VAL A 95 13.08 -11.39 0.14
C VAL A 95 12.22 -10.59 -0.86
N PRO A 96 11.29 -9.73 -0.38
CA PRO A 96 10.49 -8.89 -1.27
C PRO A 96 11.36 -7.95 -2.10
N VAL A 97 11.07 -7.84 -3.40
CA VAL A 97 11.76 -6.90 -4.30
C VAL A 97 11.49 -5.45 -3.90
N LEU A 98 10.29 -5.16 -3.43
CA LEU A 98 9.94 -3.88 -2.83
C LEU A 98 9.76 -4.08 -1.31
N PRO A 99 10.76 -3.71 -0.48
CA PRO A 99 10.65 -3.86 0.96
C PRO A 99 9.67 -2.82 1.53
N ASP A 100 9.08 -3.11 2.69
CA ASP A 100 8.01 -2.27 3.26
C ASP A 100 8.48 -0.90 3.77
N ASP A 101 9.78 -0.75 4.00
CA ASP A 101 10.45 0.50 4.36
C ASP A 101 10.87 1.33 3.14
N ALA A 102 10.68 0.81 1.92
CA ALA A 102 10.98 1.54 0.69
C ALA A 102 10.09 2.79 0.58
N LYS A 103 10.72 3.93 0.33
CA LYS A 103 10.00 5.17 0.09
C LYS A 103 9.68 5.29 -1.40
N VAL A 104 8.40 5.18 -1.74
CA VAL A 104 7.94 5.38 -3.12
C VAL A 104 8.06 6.86 -3.49
N LEU A 105 8.91 7.16 -4.47
CA LEU A 105 9.14 8.51 -4.98
C LEU A 105 8.13 8.84 -6.08
N SER A 106 7.93 7.91 -7.02
CA SER A 106 6.96 8.07 -8.11
C SER A 106 6.49 6.72 -8.65
N ILE A 107 5.31 6.73 -9.26
CA ILE A 107 4.79 5.59 -10.02
C ILE A 107 4.39 6.08 -11.41
N ASP A 108 4.95 5.45 -12.43
CA ASP A 108 4.50 5.58 -13.81
C ASP A 108 3.69 4.35 -14.21
N ILE A 109 2.68 4.57 -15.05
CA ILE A 109 1.87 3.51 -15.65
C ILE A 109 2.17 3.49 -17.13
N VAL A 110 2.70 2.37 -17.62
CA VAL A 110 3.01 2.18 -19.04
C VAL A 110 2.18 1.04 -19.63
N ALA A 111 1.89 1.13 -20.93
CA ALA A 111 1.14 0.10 -21.64
C ALA A 111 2.00 -1.14 -21.91
N SER A 112 1.38 -2.31 -21.80
CA SER A 112 1.93 -3.59 -22.28
C SER A 112 1.65 -3.74 -23.80
N PRO A 113 2.53 -4.41 -24.57
CA PRO A 113 3.85 -4.91 -24.17
C PRO A 113 4.82 -3.78 -23.84
N TYR A 114 5.62 -3.97 -22.79
CA TYR A 114 6.62 -2.99 -22.37
C TYR A 114 7.83 -3.03 -23.30
N ASN A 115 8.23 -1.85 -23.79
CA ASN A 115 9.47 -1.66 -24.52
C ASN A 115 10.33 -0.67 -23.72
N PRO A 116 11.47 -1.08 -23.13
CA PRO A 116 12.31 -0.18 -22.32
C PRO A 116 12.95 0.95 -23.15
N ASP A 117 13.16 0.75 -24.46
CA ASP A 117 13.75 1.77 -25.34
C ASP A 117 12.72 2.83 -25.78
N ALA A 118 11.42 2.48 -25.71
CA ALA A 118 10.32 3.37 -26.06
C ALA A 118 9.07 3.07 -25.22
N PRO A 119 9.08 3.39 -23.91
CA PRO A 119 7.94 3.12 -23.04
C PRO A 119 6.70 3.91 -23.48
N ARG A 120 5.56 3.24 -23.51
CA ARG A 120 4.27 3.87 -23.84
C ARG A 120 3.55 4.31 -22.57
N TYR A 121 3.86 5.50 -22.09
CA TYR A 121 3.24 6.05 -20.88
C TYR A 121 1.73 6.29 -21.04
N LEU A 122 0.96 5.81 -20.07
CA LEU A 122 -0.46 6.09 -19.89
C LEU A 122 -0.65 7.18 -18.84
N GLU A 123 0.12 7.11 -17.75
CA GLU A 123 0.17 8.09 -16.67
C GLU A 123 1.60 8.17 -16.12
N GLN A 124 2.02 9.33 -15.63
CA GLN A 124 3.38 9.56 -15.14
C GLN A 124 3.39 10.35 -13.84
N ASN A 125 4.44 10.17 -13.04
CA ASN A 125 4.73 10.89 -11.81
C ASN A 125 3.58 10.84 -10.79
N LEU A 126 2.90 9.70 -10.67
CA LEU A 126 1.88 9.52 -9.65
C LEU A 126 2.54 9.43 -8.28
N SER A 127 2.05 10.21 -7.32
CA SER A 127 2.44 10.06 -5.93
C SER A 127 1.85 8.78 -5.35
N TRP A 128 2.47 8.29 -4.27
CA TRP A 128 1.92 7.17 -3.52
C TRP A 128 0.51 7.45 -2.99
N ASP A 129 0.22 8.66 -2.51
CA ASP A 129 -1.12 9.00 -2.00
C ASP A 129 -2.21 8.84 -3.06
N ILE A 130 -1.94 9.27 -4.30
CA ILE A 130 -2.89 9.13 -5.43
C ILE A 130 -3.10 7.65 -5.73
N MET A 131 -2.03 6.87 -5.77
CA MET A 131 -2.12 5.43 -5.98
C MET A 131 -2.87 4.75 -4.84
N GLN A 132 -2.66 5.14 -3.58
CA GLN A 132 -3.38 4.57 -2.44
C GLN A 132 -4.89 4.78 -2.56
N VAL A 133 -5.35 5.98 -2.94
CA VAL A 133 -6.77 6.24 -3.18
C VAL A 133 -7.30 5.33 -4.29
N ARG A 134 -6.55 5.16 -5.39
CA ARG A 134 -6.92 4.27 -6.50
C ARG A 134 -7.05 2.81 -6.04
N LEU A 135 -6.09 2.32 -5.25
CA LEU A 135 -6.10 0.97 -4.69
C LEU A 135 -7.29 0.76 -3.75
N SER A 136 -7.56 1.71 -2.85
CA SER A 136 -8.69 1.66 -1.92
C SER A 136 -10.05 1.62 -2.65
N ASN A 137 -10.20 2.38 -3.73
CA ASN A 137 -11.42 2.35 -4.55
C ASN A 137 -11.65 0.98 -5.22
N LEU A 138 -10.60 0.18 -5.38
CA LEU A 138 -10.64 -1.18 -5.94
C LEU A 138 -10.73 -2.28 -4.87
N GLY A 139 -10.85 -1.89 -3.59
CA GLY A 139 -10.91 -2.79 -2.43
C GLY A 139 -9.57 -3.48 -2.12
N MET A 140 -8.45 -2.81 -2.38
CA MET A 140 -7.08 -3.30 -2.17
C MET A 140 -6.29 -2.43 -1.19
#